data_AF-A0A520H2S2-F1
#
_entry.id   AF-A0A520H2S2-F1
#
_cell.length_a   1.000
_cell.length_b   1.000
_cell.length_c   1.000
_cell.angle_alpha   90.00
_cell.angle_beta   90.00
_cell.angle_gamma   90.00
#
_symmetry.space_group_name_H-M   'P 1'
#
loop_
_entity.id
_entity.type
_entity.pdbx_description
1 polymer ?
#
loop_
_entity_poly.entity_id
_entity_poly.type
_entity_poly.pdbx_seq_one_letter_code
_entity_poly.pdbx_strand_id
1 'polypeptide(L)'
;GEPMNIYVIEDDGELVIHTLGNDLLAGQQPQVLVKAGKWFASKIGSGVGYSLVSCTVSPGFEFADFSLAEKSDLLQAYPQHAAIIQELTIDKGSW
;
A
#
# COMPACT_ATOMS: atom_id res chain seq x y z
N GLY A 1 -4.87 -16.10 7.80
CA GLY A 1 -5.00 -14.65 8.02
C GLY A 1 -6.03 -14.12 7.05
N GLU A 2 -6.53 -12.93 7.32
CA GLU A 2 -7.46 -12.22 6.45
C GLU A 2 -6.76 -11.76 5.17
N PRO A 3 -7.48 -11.63 4.03
CA PRO A 3 -6.92 -11.02 2.83
C PRO A 3 -6.57 -9.55 3.08
N MET A 4 -5.48 -9.09 2.47
CA MET A 4 -4.97 -7.73 2.64
C MET A 4 -5.10 -6.96 1.34
N ASN A 5 -5.63 -5.75 1.41
CA ASN A 5 -5.64 -4.83 0.28
C ASN A 5 -4.32 -4.06 0.23
N ILE A 6 -3.67 -4.04 -0.92
CA ILE A 6 -2.46 -3.29 -1.22
C ILE A 6 -2.85 -2.20 -2.21
N TYR A 7 -2.77 -0.96 -1.75
CA TYR A 7 -3.09 0.25 -2.49
C TYR A 7 -1.81 0.76 -3.14
N VAL A 8 -1.82 0.99 -4.45
CA VAL A 8 -0.67 1.47 -5.22
C VAL A 8 -1.11 2.65 -6.06
N ILE A 9 -0.39 3.77 -5.98
CA ILE A 9 -0.59 4.91 -6.88
C ILE A 9 0.36 4.74 -8.06
N GLU A 10 -0.20 4.65 -9.27
CA GLU A 10 0.54 4.50 -10.53
C GLU A 10 1.12 5.83 -11.03
N ASP A 11 1.96 5.78 -12.08
CA ASP A 11 2.69 6.96 -12.56
C ASP A 11 1.77 8.03 -13.16
N ASP A 12 0.58 7.63 -13.61
CA ASP A 12 -0.48 8.51 -14.10
C ASP A 12 -1.42 9.00 -12.98
N GLY A 13 -1.17 8.59 -11.73
CA GLY A 13 -1.99 8.92 -10.58
C GLY A 13 -3.23 8.04 -10.40
N GLU A 14 -3.40 6.96 -11.18
CA GLU A 14 -4.43 5.96 -10.94
C GLU A 14 -4.17 5.22 -9.61
N LEU A 15 -5.23 4.95 -8.84
CA LEU A 15 -5.14 4.11 -7.64
C LEU A 15 -5.54 2.68 -7.98
N VAL A 16 -4.58 1.78 -7.95
CA VAL A 16 -4.80 0.33 -8.11
C VAL A 16 -4.86 -0.33 -6.75
N ILE A 17 -5.81 -1.25 -6.57
CA ILE A 17 -5.97 -2.04 -5.34
C ILE A 17 -5.81 -3.51 -5.67
N HIS A 18 -4.74 -4.13 -5.15
CA HIS A 18 -4.55 -5.57 -5.21
C HIS A 18 -5.07 -6.23 -3.94
N THR A 19 -5.76 -7.35 -4.06
CA THR A 19 -6.17 -8.15 -2.89
C THR A 19 -5.25 -9.36 -2.76
N LEU A 20 -4.34 -9.31 -1.79
CA LEU A 20 -3.43 -10.39 -1.45
C LEU A 20 -4.17 -11.44 -0.59
N GLY A 21 -4.29 -12.66 -1.09
CA GLY A 21 -5.00 -13.75 -0.44
C GLY A 21 -5.06 -15.03 -1.28
N ASN A 22 -5.73 -16.06 -0.77
CA ASN A 22 -5.69 -17.41 -1.34
C ASN A 22 -6.94 -17.79 -2.15
N ASP A 23 -7.98 -16.96 -2.14
CA ASP A 23 -9.21 -17.24 -2.90
C ASP A 23 -9.10 -16.71 -4.34
N LEU A 24 -8.55 -17.54 -5.22
CA LEU A 24 -8.38 -17.24 -6.64
C LEU A 24 -9.71 -17.01 -7.37
N LEU A 25 -10.78 -17.69 -6.95
CA LEU A 25 -12.10 -17.56 -7.58
C LEU A 25 -12.74 -16.21 -7.22
N ALA A 26 -12.39 -15.66 -6.06
CA ALA A 26 -12.74 -14.29 -5.67
C ALA A 26 -11.78 -13.22 -6.23
N GLY A 27 -10.83 -13.58 -7.10
CA GLY A 27 -9.87 -12.65 -7.70
C GLY A 27 -8.70 -12.26 -6.77
N GLN A 28 -8.54 -12.94 -5.64
CA GLN A 28 -7.39 -12.72 -4.76
C GLN A 28 -6.12 -13.29 -5.39
N GLN A 29 -5.00 -12.67 -5.08
CA GLN A 29 -3.68 -13.04 -5.60
C GLN A 29 -2.82 -13.56 -4.44
N PRO A 30 -2.26 -14.78 -4.51
CA PRO A 30 -1.40 -15.29 -3.45
C PRO A 30 -0.04 -14.56 -3.40
N GLN A 31 0.29 -13.80 -4.46
CA GLN A 31 1.49 -12.98 -4.57
C GLN A 31 1.17 -11.71 -5.36
N VAL A 32 1.70 -10.57 -4.91
CA VAL A 32 1.56 -9.26 -5.56
C VAL A 32 2.95 -8.65 -5.72
N LEU A 33 3.20 -8.03 -6.88
CA LEU A 33 4.41 -7.26 -7.17
C LEU A 33 4.06 -5.78 -7.19
N VAL A 34 4.63 -5.01 -6.27
CA VAL A 34 4.65 -3.54 -6.34
C VAL A 34 5.96 -3.14 -7.03
N LYS A 35 5.86 -2.38 -8.13
CA LYS A 35 7.04 -1.89 -8.86
C LYS A 35 7.78 -0.82 -8.05
N ALA A 36 9.09 -0.69 -8.27
CA ALA A 36 9.90 0.36 -7.67
C ALA A 36 9.39 1.76 -8.06
N GLY A 37 9.58 2.73 -7.17
CA GLY A 37 9.18 4.14 -7.39
C GLY A 37 7.70 4.43 -7.15
N LYS A 38 6.91 3.45 -6.68
CA LYS A 38 5.48 3.60 -6.41
C LYS A 38 5.23 3.92 -4.93
N TRP A 39 4.27 4.81 -4.68
CA TRP A 39 3.67 4.91 -3.35
C TRP A 39 2.71 3.75 -3.15
N PHE A 40 2.88 3.03 -2.04
CA PHE A 40 1.96 1.97 -1.67
C PHE A 40 1.70 1.92 -0.17
N ALA A 41 0.53 1.41 0.18
CA ALA A 41 0.12 1.16 1.56
C ALA A 41 -0.78 -0.07 1.62
N SER A 42 -0.98 -0.65 2.79
CA SER A 42 -1.80 -1.86 2.93
C SER A 42 -2.66 -1.86 4.18
N LYS A 43 -3.87 -2.42 4.09
CA LYS A 43 -4.74 -2.70 5.24
C LYS A 43 -5.50 -4.01 5.06
N ILE A 44 -5.94 -4.58 6.17
CA ILE A 44 -6.79 -5.78 6.16
C ILE A 44 -8.12 -5.42 5.48
N GLY A 45 -8.53 -6.19 4.48
CA GLY A 45 -9.72 -5.88 3.67
C GLY A 45 -11.02 -5.87 4.48
N SER A 46 -11.14 -6.76 5.47
CA SER A 46 -12.27 -6.84 6.39
C SER A 46 -12.20 -5.83 7.56
N GLY A 47 -11.06 -5.16 7.76
CA GLY A 47 -10.84 -4.22 8.86
C GLY A 47 -10.67 -4.86 10.24
N VAL A 48 -10.72 -6.19 10.35
CA VAL A 48 -10.61 -6.93 11.62
C VAL A 48 -9.68 -8.14 11.45
N GLY A 49 -9.12 -8.66 12.55
CA GLY A 49 -8.25 -9.84 12.51
C GLY A 49 -6.79 -9.51 12.20
N TYR A 50 -6.10 -10.43 11.53
CA TYR A 50 -4.67 -10.29 11.20
C TYR A 50 -4.33 -10.89 9.83
N SER A 51 -3.33 -10.30 9.18
CA SER A 51 -2.67 -10.85 8.00
C SER A 51 -1.18 -11.00 8.31
N LEU A 52 -0.63 -12.18 8.02
CA LEU A 52 0.81 -12.43 8.09
C LEU A 52 1.31 -12.59 6.66
N VAL A 53 2.31 -11.78 6.29
CA VAL A 53 2.86 -11.75 4.94
C VAL A 53 4.37 -11.83 4.98
N SER A 54 4.96 -12.24 3.86
CA SER A 54 6.40 -12.13 3.63
C SER A 54 6.61 -11.11 2.52
N CYS A 55 7.50 -10.14 2.76
CA CYS A 55 7.89 -9.14 1.78
C CYS A 55 9.34 -9.39 1.37
N THR A 56 9.61 -9.51 0.08
CA THR A 56 10.96 -9.60 -0.47
C THR A 56 11.17 -8.42 -1.40
N VAL A 57 12.33 -7.77 -1.27
CA VAL A 57 12.71 -6.60 -2.06
C VAL A 57 13.96 -6.97 -2.86
N SER A 58 14.03 -6.51 -4.11
CA SER A 58 15.18 -6.69 -4.99
C SER A 58 15.44 -5.41 -5.80
N PRO A 59 16.66 -4.83 -5.76
CA PRO A 59 17.81 -5.20 -4.94
C PRO A 59 17.53 -5.20 -3.43
N GLY A 60 18.48 -5.70 -2.62
CA GLY A 60 18.30 -5.78 -1.17
C GLY A 60 17.88 -4.44 -0.56
N PHE A 61 17.06 -4.49 0.48
CA PHE A 61 16.55 -3.28 1.13
C PHE A 61 17.69 -2.43 1.73
N GLU A 62 17.73 -1.16 1.37
CA GLU A 62 18.59 -0.15 1.99
C GLU A 62 17.75 1.04 2.47
N PHE A 63 18.07 1.60 3.64
CA PHE A 63 17.36 2.77 4.17
C PHE A 63 17.50 4.00 3.25
N ALA A 64 18.57 4.08 2.46
CA ALA A 64 18.76 5.15 1.48
C ALA A 64 17.68 5.14 0.38
N ASP A 65 17.09 3.97 0.11
CA ASP A 65 16.04 3.78 -0.89
C ASP A 65 14.63 3.84 -0.28
N PHE A 66 14.53 3.87 1.05
CA PHE A 66 13.26 3.95 1.76
C PHE A 66 12.81 5.40 1.92
N SER A 67 11.59 5.68 1.48
CA SER A 67 10.91 6.95 1.73
C SER A 67 9.58 6.68 2.41
N LEU A 68 9.33 7.34 3.54
CA LEU A 68 8.00 7.42 4.13
C LEU A 68 7.33 8.71 3.63
N ALA A 69 6.15 8.58 3.06
CA ALA A 69 5.46 9.70 2.46
C ALA A 69 4.95 10.70 3.51
N GLU A 70 5.03 11.98 3.19
CA GLU A 70 4.31 13.02 3.92
C GLU A 70 2.87 13.11 3.45
N LYS A 71 1.94 13.09 4.42
CA LYS A 71 0.51 13.20 4.15
C LYS A 71 0.18 14.47 3.35
N SER A 72 0.77 15.60 3.71
CA SER A 72 0.57 16.87 2.99
C SER A 72 0.96 16.76 1.51
N ASP A 73 2.10 16.14 1.23
CA ASP A 73 2.67 16.09 -0.10
C ASP A 73 1.84 15.16 -0.98
N LEU A 74 1.37 14.03 -0.43
CA LEU A 74 0.45 13.13 -1.12
C LEU A 74 -0.91 13.78 -1.37
N LEU A 75 -1.47 14.52 -0.42
CA LEU A 75 -2.74 15.23 -0.61
C LEU A 75 -2.63 16.32 -1.67
N GLN A 76 -1.47 16.98 -1.78
CA GLN A 76 -1.22 17.96 -2.83
C GLN A 76 -1.06 17.31 -4.20
N ALA A 77 -0.34 16.19 -4.29
CA ALA A 77 -0.08 15.50 -5.56
C ALA A 77 -1.28 14.68 -6.07
N TYR A 78 -2.03 14.07 -5.16
CA TYR A 78 -3.13 13.15 -5.46
C TYR A 78 -4.42 13.51 -4.71
N PRO A 79 -4.95 14.75 -4.88
CA PRO A 79 -6.14 15.20 -4.16
C PRO A 79 -7.37 14.33 -4.42
N GLN A 80 -7.44 13.66 -5.58
CA GLN A 80 -8.51 12.71 -5.92
C GLN A 80 -8.56 11.49 -4.98
N HIS A 81 -7.45 11.17 -4.31
CA HIS A 81 -7.32 10.02 -3.40
C HIS A 81 -7.29 10.45 -1.93
N ALA A 82 -7.77 11.66 -1.61
CA ALA A 82 -7.64 12.24 -0.28
C ALA A 82 -8.17 11.35 0.85
N ALA A 83 -9.28 10.64 0.64
CA ALA A 83 -9.87 9.77 1.65
C ALA A 83 -8.92 8.63 2.07
N ILE A 84 -8.33 7.91 1.11
CA ILE A 84 -7.43 6.79 1.42
C ILE A 84 -6.08 7.28 1.94
N ILE A 85 -5.60 8.43 1.44
CA ILE A 85 -4.39 9.06 1.96
C ILE A 85 -4.60 9.45 3.43
N GLN A 86 -5.74 10.08 3.75
CA GLN A 86 -6.05 10.44 5.13
C GLN A 86 -6.15 9.24 6.07
N GLU A 87 -6.68 8.12 5.58
CA GLU A 87 -6.82 6.89 6.35
C GLU A 87 -5.47 6.19 6.59
N LEU A 88 -4.62 6.10 5.56
CA LEU A 88 -3.40 5.28 5.58
C LEU A 88 -2.11 6.05 5.88
N THR A 89 -2.20 7.34 6.17
CA THR A 89 -1.06 8.17 6.57
C THR A 89 -1.29 8.86 7.89
N ILE A 90 -0.21 9.11 8.60
CA ILE A 90 -0.18 9.83 9.86
C ILE A 90 0.53 11.16 9.67
N ASP A 91 0.24 12.11 10.57
CA ASP A 91 0.93 13.39 10.56
C ASP A 91 2.36 13.23 11.09
N LYS A 92 3.30 13.95 10.48
CA LYS A 92 4.71 13.92 10.88
C LYS A 92 4.84 14.25 12.38
N GLY A 93 5.47 13.36 13.15
CA GLY A 93 5.68 13.56 14.59
C GLY A 93 4.52 13.14 15.49
N SER A 94 3.52 12.42 14.98
CA SER A 94 2.45 11.82 15.79
C SER A 94 2.83 10.46 16.43
N TRP A 95 4.12 10.18 16.57
CA TRP A 95 4.70 8.96 17.16
C TRP A 95 5.50 9.27 18.43
#